data_AF-A0A6B3G5R0-F1
#
_entry.id   AF-A0A6B3G5R0-F1
#
_cell.length_a   1.000
_cell.length_b   1.000
_cell.length_c   1.000
_cell.angle_alpha   90.00
_cell.angle_beta   90.00
_cell.angle_gamma   90.00
#
_symmetry.space_group_name_H-M   'P 1'
#
loop_
_entity.id
_entity.type
_entity.pdbx_description
1 polymer ?
#
loop_
_entity_poly.entity_id
_entity_poly.type
_entity_poly.pdbx_seq_one_letter_code
_entity_poly.pdbx_strand_id
1 'polypeptide(L)' 'RATDWLSEHGAAYGLCRIYRNEPWHVELRTDAADRGCPRMYADPTQDPRMRQ' A
#
# COMPACT_ATOMS: atom_id res chain seq x y z
N ARG A 1 1.52 3.39 16.19
CA ARG A 1 1.99 4.61 15.46
C ARG A 1 1.04 4.87 14.30
N ALA A 2 1.04 6.07 13.70
CA ALA A 2 0.14 6.38 12.56
C ALA A 2 0.22 5.33 11.44
N THR A 3 1.40 4.76 11.24
CA THR A 3 1.69 3.73 10.24
C THR A 3 1.03 2.38 10.51
N ASP A 4 0.89 2.00 11.78
CA ASP A 4 0.21 0.76 12.18
C ASP A 4 -1.29 0.91 11.92
N TRP A 5 -1.87 2.06 12.30
CA TRP A 5 -3.26 2.39 12.02
C TRP A 5 -3.56 2.39 10.52
N LEU A 6 -2.69 2.98 9.68
CA LEU A 6 -2.85 2.94 8.23
C LEU A 6 -2.73 1.52 7.65
N SER A 7 -1.96 0.64 8.29
CA SER A 7 -1.84 -0.75 7.83
C SER A 7 -3.10 -1.56 8.14
N GLU A 8 -3.75 -1.29 9.26
CA GLU A 8 -4.95 -1.99 9.73
C GLU A 8 -6.24 -1.42 9.13
N HIS A 9 -6.31 -0.10 8.93
CA HIS A 9 -7.54 0.59 8.57
C HIS A 9 -7.50 1.28 7.20
N GLY A 10 -6.30 1.46 6.61
CA GLY A 10 -6.14 2.24 5.38
C GLY A 10 -6.98 1.75 4.21
N ALA A 11 -7.17 0.42 4.08
CA ALA A 11 -7.95 -0.18 3.01
C ALA A 11 -9.39 0.38 2.93
N ALA A 12 -10.03 0.65 4.07
CA ALA A 12 -11.38 1.22 4.13
C ALA A 12 -11.46 2.64 3.53
N TYR A 13 -10.32 3.32 3.42
CA TYR A 13 -10.18 4.66 2.84
C TYR A 13 -9.49 4.63 1.47
N GLY A 14 -9.30 3.45 0.88
CA GLY A 14 -8.55 3.27 -0.36
C GLY A 14 -7.05 3.51 -0.18
N LEU A 15 -6.51 3.55 1.03
CA LEU A 15 -5.10 3.82 1.30
C LEU A 15 -4.35 2.53 1.58
N CYS A 16 -3.39 2.20 0.73
CA CYS A 16 -2.64 0.95 0.84
C CYS A 16 -1.15 1.20 0.93
N ARG A 17 -0.51 0.56 1.90
CA ARG A 17 0.95 0.41 1.89
C ARG A 17 1.32 -0.57 0.78
N ILE A 18 2.20 -0.15 -0.12
CA ILE A 18 2.60 -0.93 -1.30
C ILE A 18 3.99 -1.54 -1.12
N TYR A 19 4.88 -0.89 -0.38
CA TYR A 19 6.25 -1.33 -0.18
C TYR A 19 6.50 -1.71 1.28
N ARG A 20 7.05 -2.90 1.49
CA ARG A 20 7.30 -3.44 2.83
C ARG A 20 8.40 -2.66 3.56
N ASN A 21 9.44 -2.26 2.84
CA ASN A 21 10.59 -1.51 3.36
C ASN A 21 10.26 -0.04 3.68
N GLU A 22 9.14 0.50 3.20
CA GLU A 22 8.76 1.90 3.35
C GLU A 22 7.42 2.02 4.09
N PRO A 23 7.42 1.91 5.44
CA PRO A 23 6.19 1.99 6.20
C PRO A 23 5.45 3.32 6.00
N TRP A 24 6.16 4.41 5.71
CA TRP A 24 5.57 5.71 5.40
C TRP A 24 4.91 5.82 4.01
N HIS A 25 5.18 4.90 3.07
CA HIS A 25 4.66 4.98 1.70
C HIS A 25 3.28 4.35 1.58
N VAL A 26 2.29 5.18 1.27
CA VAL A 26 0.90 4.77 1.03
C VAL A 26 0.41 5.30 -0.31
N GLU A 27 -0.35 4.49 -1.03
CA GLU A 27 -0.93 4.85 -2.31
C GLU A 27 -2.45 4.70 -2.29
N LEU A 28 -3.13 5.54 -3.09
CA LEU A 28 -4.54 5.40 -3.34
C LEU A 28 -4.80 4.17 -4.25
N ARG A 29 -5.73 3.33 -3.81
CA ARG A 29 -6.29 2.17 -4.49
C ARG A 29 -7.80 2.24 -4.30
N THR A 30 -8.48 2.80 -5.28
CA THR A 30 -9.92 3.12 -5.19
C THR A 30 -10.79 1.89 -4.96
N ASP A 31 -10.31 0.72 -5.36
CA ASP A 31 -10.98 -0.58 -5.16
C ASP A 31 -10.63 -1.26 -3.82
N ALA A 32 -9.71 -0.71 -3.03
CA ALA A 32 -9.24 -1.37 -1.80
C ALA A 32 -10.30 -1.40 -0.69
N ALA A 33 -11.30 -0.52 -0.71
CA ALA A 33 -12.43 -0.60 0.21
C ALA A 33 -13.26 -1.89 -0.03
N ASP A 34 -13.35 -2.34 -1.28
CA ASP A 34 -14.14 -3.51 -1.67
C ASP A 34 -13.28 -4.79 -1.75
N ARG A 35 -12.02 -4.67 -2.17
CA ARG A 35 -11.13 -5.80 -2.50
C ARG A 35 -9.95 -5.97 -1.54
N GLY A 36 -9.77 -5.04 -0.62
CA GLY A 36 -8.59 -4.95 0.22
C GLY A 36 -7.36 -4.45 -0.54
N CYS A 37 -6.26 -4.28 0.20
CA CYS A 37 -5.00 -3.84 -0.39
C CYS A 37 -4.31 -4.94 -1.20
N PRO A 38 -3.64 -4.60 -2.31
CA PRO A 38 -2.85 -5.55 -3.06
C PRO A 38 -1.68 -6.06 -2.22
N ARG A 39 -1.12 -7.21 -2.64
CA ARG A 39 0.10 -7.74 -2.03
C ARG A 39 1.22 -6.71 -2.12
N MET A 40 1.84 -6.42 -0.97
CA MET A 40 3.02 -5.55 -0.92
C MET A 40 4.21 -6.16 -1.67
N TYR A 41 4.94 -5.32 -2.39
CA TYR A 41 6.28 -5.62 -2.86
C TYR A 41 7.30 -5.50 -1.71
N ALA A 42 8.47 -6.13 -1.87
CA ALA A 42 9.54 -5.95 -0.90
C ALA A 42 9.99 -4.48 -0.83
N ASP A 43 10.14 -3.86 -2.01
CA ASP A 43 10.60 -2.49 -2.23
C ASP A 43 10.24 -2.03 -3.67
N PRO A 44 10.44 -0.74 -4.03
CA PRO A 44 10.07 -0.20 -5.34
C PRO A 44 10.74 -0.88 -6.55
N THR A 45 11.89 -1.55 -6.39
CA THR A 45 12.61 -2.19 -7.51
C THR A 45 11.88 -3.41 -8.08
N GLN A 46 10.96 -3.98 -7.29
CA GLN A 46 10.10 -5.08 -7.70
C GLN A 46 8.78 -4.63 -8.32
N ASP A 47 8.49 -3.32 -8.32
CA ASP A 47 7.28 -2.78 -8.92
C ASP A 47 7.45 -2.68 -10.45
N PRO A 48 6.62 -3.37 -11.25
CA PRO A 48 6.67 -3.27 -12.71
C PRO A 48 6.45 -1.85 -13.24
N ARG A 49 5.72 -1.00 -12.50
CA ARG A 49 5.43 0.40 -12.87
C ARG A 49 6.69 1.28 -12.90
N MET A 50 7.73 0.89 -12.15
CA MET A 50 8.99 1.65 -12.02
C MET A 50 10.02 1.34 -13.11
N ARG A 51 9.72 0.39 -14.00
CA ARG A 51 10.65 -0.07 -15.05
C ARG A 51 10.35 0.53 -16.43
N GLN A 52 9.61 1.63 -16.46
CA GLN A 52 9.27 2.36 -17.70
C GLN A 52 10.35 3.37 -18.04
#